data_AF-A0A7V6WGI8-F1
#
_entry.id   AF-A0A7V6WGI8-F1
#
_cell.length_a   1.000
_cell.length_b   1.000
_cell.length_c   1.000
_cell.angle_alpha   90.00
_cell.angle_beta   90.00
_cell.angle_gamma   90.00
#
_symmetry.space_group_name_H-M   'P 1'
#
loop_
_entity.id
_entity.type
_entity.pdbx_description
1 polymer ?
#
loop_
_entity_poly.entity_id
_entity_poly.type
_entity_poly.pdbx_seq_one_letter_code
_entity_poly.pdbx_strand_id
1 'polypeptide(L)'
;MLNVILLLLSLGIILLGAEVFTNGIEWLGKKLNLAEGAVGSILAAVGTALPETMIPIIAIVFGGAEGGHDIGIGAILGAPFMLSTLALFVTGIAGYLYRSKRESIIMRVDPEVMGRDLFFFLLVYSVAILAAFVRVWEIRAVIAGGLVIAYLIYVFFTLR
;
A
#
# COMPACT_ATOMS: atom_id res chain seq x y z
N MET A 1 -14.87 18.75 -20.65
CA MET A 1 -15.73 19.01 -19.46
C MET A 1 -16.29 17.73 -18.87
N LEU A 2 -16.92 16.84 -19.65
CA LEU A 2 -17.44 15.55 -19.16
C LEU A 2 -16.39 14.70 -18.41
N ASN A 3 -15.18 14.56 -18.96
CA ASN A 3 -14.10 13.79 -18.32
C ASN A 3 -13.68 14.36 -16.96
N VAL A 4 -13.68 15.69 -16.81
CA VAL A 4 -13.35 16.35 -15.54
C VAL A 4 -14.45 16.09 -14.51
N ILE A 5 -15.71 16.16 -14.93
CA ILE A 5 -16.86 15.84 -14.07
C ILE A 5 -16.80 14.37 -13.64
N LEU A 6 -16.56 13.44 -14.57
CA LEU A 6 -16.41 12.02 -14.27
C LEU A 6 -15.23 11.76 -13.34
N LEU A 7 -14.10 12.45 -13.51
CA LEU A 7 -12.95 12.34 -12.62
C LEU A 7 -13.27 12.82 -11.20
N LEU A 8 -13.91 13.99 -11.06
CA LEU A 8 -14.29 14.50 -9.74
C LEU A 8 -15.34 13.62 -9.05
N LEU A 9 -16.32 13.13 -9.81
CA LEU A 9 -17.39 12.28 -9.28
C LEU A 9 -16.86 10.89 -8.90
N SER A 10 -16.00 10.28 -9.72
CA SER A 10 -15.34 9.01 -9.39
C SER A 10 -14.43 9.15 -8.17
N LEU A 11 -13.66 10.23 -8.08
CA LEU A 11 -12.85 10.52 -6.89
C LEU A 11 -13.74 10.62 -5.64
N GLY A 12 -14.86 11.34 -5.71
CA GLY A 12 -15.82 11.44 -4.61
C GLY A 12 -16.38 10.07 -4.19
N ILE A 13 -16.75 9.22 -5.15
CA ILE A 13 -17.22 7.86 -4.87
C ILE A 13 -16.13 7.01 -4.22
N ILE A 14 -14.89 7.07 -4.70
CA ILE A 14 -13.76 6.30 -4.13
C ILE A 14 -13.51 6.74 -2.68
N LEU A 15 -13.49 8.05 -2.41
CA LEU A 15 -13.27 8.58 -1.07
C LEU A 15 -14.39 8.16 -0.10
N LEU A 16 -15.65 8.30 -0.50
CA LEU A 16 -16.80 7.87 0.32
C LEU A 16 -16.79 6.35 0.52
N GLY A 17 -16.46 5.58 -0.51
CA GLY A 17 -16.34 4.13 -0.42
C GLY A 17 -15.26 3.71 0.57
N ALA A 18 -14.10 4.36 0.53
CA ALA A 18 -13.01 4.11 1.46
C ALA A 18 -13.42 4.45 2.91
N GLU A 19 -14.08 5.59 3.15
CA GLU A 19 -14.56 6.00 4.47
C GLU A 19 -15.61 5.03 5.04
N VAL A 20 -16.59 4.60 4.25
CA VAL A 20 -17.60 3.63 4.69
C VAL A 20 -16.95 2.27 4.96
N PHE A 21 -15.98 1.86 4.14
CA PHE A 21 -15.29 0.59 4.28
C PHE A 21 -14.43 0.53 5.54
N THR A 22 -13.60 1.55 5.81
CA THR A 22 -12.78 1.62 7.02
C THR A 22 -13.64 1.62 8.28
N ASN A 23 -14.72 2.40 8.30
CA ASN A 23 -15.69 2.39 9.40
C ASN A 23 -16.33 1.01 9.60
N GLY A 24 -16.70 0.32 8.52
CA GLY A 24 -17.28 -1.03 8.59
C GLY A 24 -16.31 -2.05 9.18
N ILE A 25 -15.03 -1.94 8.83
CA ILE A 25 -13.96 -2.79 9.33
C ILE A 25 -13.69 -2.55 10.83
N GLU A 26 -13.72 -1.30 11.31
CA GLU A 26 -13.62 -0.98 12.73
C GLU A 26 -14.76 -1.58 13.55
N TRP A 27 -16.00 -1.45 13.07
CA TRP A 27 -17.18 -2.04 13.71
C TRP A 27 -17.12 -3.56 13.72
N LEU A 28 -16.63 -4.17 12.64
CA LEU A 28 -16.39 -5.62 12.57
C LEU A 28 -15.37 -6.05 13.62
N GLY A 29 -14.27 -5.31 13.76
CA GLY A 29 -13.24 -5.55 14.78
C GLY A 29 -13.81 -5.53 16.20
N LYS A 30 -14.65 -4.54 16.51
CA LYS A 30 -15.36 -4.44 17.80
C LYS A 30 -16.31 -5.63 18.01
N LYS A 31 -17.08 -6.02 17.00
CA LYS A 31 -18.03 -7.14 17.10
C LYS A 31 -17.33 -8.48 17.32
N LEU A 32 -16.13 -8.65 16.78
CA LEU A 32 -15.32 -9.85 16.93
C LEU A 32 -14.43 -9.85 18.19
N ASN A 33 -14.52 -8.83 19.06
CA ASN A 33 -13.65 -8.64 20.23
C ASN A 33 -12.15 -8.73 19.90
N LEU A 34 -11.75 -8.23 18.73
CA LEU A 34 -10.34 -8.16 18.36
C LEU A 34 -9.65 -7.07 19.18
N ALA A 35 -8.41 -7.32 19.60
CA ALA A 35 -7.60 -6.31 20.25
C ALA A 35 -7.48 -5.07 19.34
N GLU A 36 -7.50 -3.87 19.92
CA GLU A 36 -7.38 -2.60 19.16
C GLU A 36 -6.15 -2.61 18.24
N GLY A 37 -5.05 -3.23 18.69
CA GLY A 37 -3.85 -3.45 17.89
C GLY A 37 -4.11 -4.27 16.62
N ALA A 38 -4.91 -5.34 16.68
CA ALA A 38 -5.25 -6.17 15.51
C ALA A 38 -6.23 -5.45 14.56
N VAL A 39 -7.14 -4.64 15.10
CA VAL A 39 -8.06 -3.82 14.31
C VAL A 39 -7.28 -2.73 13.55
N GLY A 40 -6.36 -2.03 14.21
CA GLY A 40 -5.57 -0.97 13.57
C GLY A 40 -4.48 -1.48 12.61
N SER A 41 -3.73 -2.51 13.01
CA SER A 41 -2.54 -2.96 12.25
C SER A 41 -2.86 -3.85 11.05
N ILE A 42 -3.95 -4.63 11.11
CA ILE A 42 -4.28 -5.59 10.04
C ILE A 42 -5.54 -5.14 9.33
N LEU A 43 -6.63 -4.97 10.08
CA LEU A 43 -7.93 -4.69 9.50
C LEU A 43 -7.98 -3.29 8.88
N ALA A 44 -7.55 -2.24 9.59
CA ALA A 44 -7.51 -0.89 9.05
C ALA A 44 -6.43 -0.72 7.97
N ALA A 45 -5.24 -1.32 8.15
CA ALA A 45 -4.19 -1.30 7.14
C ALA A 45 -4.65 -1.94 5.81
N VAL A 46 -5.23 -3.14 5.87
CA VAL A 46 -5.85 -3.78 4.69
C VAL A 46 -6.99 -2.89 4.18
N GLY A 47 -7.83 -2.38 5.08
CA GLY A 47 -8.93 -1.45 4.80
C GLY A 47 -8.54 -0.29 3.90
N THR A 48 -7.43 0.36 4.23
CA THR A 48 -6.91 1.56 3.56
C THR A 48 -6.05 1.28 2.34
N ALA A 49 -5.55 0.07 2.15
CA ALA A 49 -4.76 -0.28 0.97
C ALA A 49 -5.58 -1.06 -0.07
N LEU A 50 -6.75 -1.57 0.32
CA LEU A 50 -7.62 -2.35 -0.55
C LEU A 50 -8.14 -1.54 -1.75
N PRO A 51 -8.65 -0.31 -1.59
CA PRO A 51 -9.12 0.49 -2.73
C PRO A 51 -8.03 0.69 -3.80
N GLU A 52 -6.81 0.97 -3.37
CA GLU A 52 -5.63 1.16 -4.21
C GLU A 52 -5.20 -0.15 -4.86
N THR A 53 -5.27 -1.26 -4.13
CA THR A 53 -4.95 -2.61 -4.64
C THR A 53 -6.01 -3.11 -5.62
N MET A 54 -7.26 -2.63 -5.54
CA MET A 54 -8.31 -2.97 -6.49
C MET A 54 -8.10 -2.35 -7.87
N ILE A 55 -7.46 -1.17 -7.95
CA ILE A 55 -7.18 -0.50 -9.23
C ILE A 55 -6.40 -1.41 -10.21
N PRO A 56 -5.22 -1.96 -9.86
CA PRO A 56 -4.48 -2.83 -10.78
C PRO A 56 -5.20 -4.15 -11.04
N ILE A 57 -5.93 -4.70 -10.07
CA ILE A 57 -6.72 -5.93 -10.27
C ILE A 57 -7.82 -5.69 -11.31
N ILE A 58 -8.57 -4.60 -11.19
CA ILE A 58 -9.62 -4.26 -12.15
C ILE A 58 -9.00 -3.93 -13.53
N ALA A 59 -7.88 -3.22 -13.56
CA ALA A 59 -7.19 -2.88 -14.80
C ALA A 59 -6.72 -4.13 -15.56
N ILE A 60 -6.11 -5.10 -14.88
CA ILE A 60 -5.62 -6.34 -15.50
C ILE A 60 -6.77 -7.26 -15.93
N VAL A 61 -7.83 -7.37 -15.12
CA VAL A 61 -8.96 -8.29 -15.38
C VAL A 61 -9.96 -7.73 -16.39
N PHE A 62 -10.24 -6.43 -16.34
CA PHE A 62 -11.31 -5.79 -17.13
C PHE A 62 -10.83 -4.74 -18.14
N GLY A 63 -9.57 -4.30 -18.09
CA GLY A 63 -9.04 -3.18 -18.89
C GLY A 63 -8.56 -3.51 -20.31
N GLY A 64 -8.66 -4.76 -20.75
CA GLY A 64 -8.13 -5.20 -22.06
C GLY A 64 -6.60 -5.34 -22.08
N ALA A 65 -6.07 -6.01 -23.10
CA ALA A 65 -4.70 -6.56 -23.10
C ALA A 65 -3.57 -5.52 -22.98
N GLU A 66 -3.68 -4.34 -23.62
CA GLU A 66 -2.60 -3.33 -23.60
C GLU A 66 -2.87 -2.20 -22.60
N GLY A 67 -4.02 -1.52 -22.68
CA GLY A 67 -4.32 -0.37 -21.81
C GLY A 67 -4.45 -0.73 -20.31
N GLY A 68 -4.98 -1.92 -20.01
CA GLY A 68 -5.11 -2.40 -18.63
C GLY A 68 -3.77 -2.74 -17.98
N HIS A 69 -2.81 -3.22 -18.77
CA HIS A 69 -1.48 -3.61 -18.27
C HIS A 69 -0.68 -2.38 -17.82
N ASP A 70 -0.67 -1.32 -18.62
CA ASP A 70 0.04 -0.07 -18.30
C ASP A 70 -0.55 0.61 -17.06
N ILE A 71 -1.88 0.64 -16.94
CA ILE A 71 -2.56 1.18 -15.75
C ILE A 71 -2.22 0.34 -14.52
N GLY A 72 -2.21 -0.99 -14.64
CA GLY A 72 -1.86 -1.90 -13.55
C GLY A 72 -0.42 -1.71 -13.07
N ILE A 73 0.55 -1.63 -14.00
CA ILE A 73 1.96 -1.37 -13.66
C ILE A 73 2.09 0.00 -12.99
N GLY A 74 1.45 1.04 -13.56
CA GLY A 74 1.49 2.38 -13.01
C GLY A 74 0.93 2.46 -11.58
N ALA A 75 -0.16 1.76 -11.30
CA ALA A 75 -0.75 1.70 -9.96
C ALA A 75 0.14 0.92 -8.96
N ILE A 76 0.69 -0.23 -9.37
CA ILE A 76 1.54 -1.07 -8.50
C ILE A 76 2.85 -0.37 -8.15
N LEU A 77 3.53 0.23 -9.12
CA LEU A 77 4.81 0.92 -8.89
C LEU A 77 4.61 2.33 -8.30
N GLY A 78 3.52 3.00 -8.67
CA GLY A 78 3.24 4.37 -8.27
C GLY A 78 3.06 4.54 -6.76
N ALA A 79 2.38 3.59 -6.10
CA ALA A 79 2.14 3.69 -4.65
C ALA A 79 3.45 3.70 -3.82
N PRO A 80 4.39 2.76 -3.99
CA PRO A 80 5.76 2.82 -3.47
C PRO A 80 6.48 4.16 -3.69
N PHE A 81 6.41 4.70 -4.90
CA PHE A 81 7.06 5.97 -5.23
C PHE A 81 6.39 7.16 -4.53
N MET A 82 5.06 7.20 -4.47
CA MET A 82 4.32 8.24 -3.76
C MET A 82 4.63 8.23 -2.27
N LEU A 83 4.70 7.04 -1.64
CA LEU A 83 5.04 6.92 -0.23
C LEU A 83 6.48 7.39 0.05
N SER A 84 7.44 6.90 -0.71
CA SER A 84 8.87 7.22 -0.51
C SER A 84 9.22 8.68 -0.79
N THR A 85 8.53 9.33 -1.74
CA THR A 85 8.81 10.72 -2.13
C THR A 85 7.90 11.71 -1.42
N LEU A 86 6.58 11.63 -1.62
CA LEU A 86 5.64 12.63 -1.16
C LEU A 86 5.24 12.42 0.30
N ALA A 87 4.86 11.19 0.68
CA ALA A 87 4.37 10.94 2.03
C ALA A 87 5.47 11.16 3.08
N LEU A 88 6.65 10.55 2.90
CA LEU A 88 7.79 10.76 3.80
C LEU A 88 8.24 12.22 3.84
N PHE A 89 8.22 12.94 2.72
CA PHE A 89 8.55 14.37 2.68
C PHE A 89 7.57 15.21 3.48
N VAL A 90 6.26 15.02 3.28
CA VAL A 90 5.21 15.74 4.02
C VAL A 90 5.29 15.40 5.51
N THR A 91 5.49 14.13 5.88
CA THR A 91 5.68 13.71 7.28
C THR A 91 6.92 14.34 7.89
N GLY A 92 8.03 14.44 7.13
CA GLY A 92 9.26 15.10 7.56
C GLY A 92 9.07 16.60 7.80
N ILE A 93 8.41 17.31 6.87
CA ILE A 93 8.07 18.73 7.01
C ILE A 93 7.14 18.94 8.21
N ALA A 94 6.10 18.11 8.36
CA ALA A 94 5.20 18.20 9.50
C ALA A 94 5.96 17.99 10.82
N GLY A 95 6.85 17.00 10.89
CA GLY A 95 7.73 16.79 12.03
C GLY A 95 8.60 18.02 12.34
N TYR A 96 9.16 18.64 11.31
CA TYR A 96 10.00 19.84 11.44
C TYR A 96 9.23 21.08 11.90
N LEU A 97 8.10 21.39 11.25
CA LEU A 97 7.28 22.58 11.54
C LEU A 97 6.66 22.52 12.93
N TYR A 98 6.20 21.35 13.35
CA TYR A 98 5.57 21.17 14.66
C TYR A 98 6.57 20.86 15.78
N ARG A 99 7.89 20.91 15.52
CA ARG A 99 8.92 20.61 16.52
C ARG A 99 8.78 21.44 17.81
N SER A 100 8.36 22.70 17.68
CA SER A 100 8.25 23.64 18.82
C SER A 100 7.00 23.39 19.68
N LYS A 101 6.04 22.60 19.19
CA LYS A 101 4.80 22.27 19.89
C LYS A 101 4.82 20.84 20.47
N ARG A 102 5.92 20.11 20.28
CA ARG A 102 6.09 18.74 20.77
C ARG A 102 7.04 18.73 21.97
N GLU A 103 6.75 17.87 22.93
CA GLU A 103 7.63 17.64 24.08
C GLU A 103 8.94 16.96 23.68
N SER A 104 8.98 16.31 22.52
CA SER A 104 10.18 15.67 21.96
C SER A 104 10.23 15.80 20.43
N ILE A 105 11.42 16.09 19.91
CA ILE A 105 11.74 16.10 18.48
C ILE A 105 11.82 14.66 17.93
N ILE A 106 12.05 13.67 18.82
CA ILE A 106 12.23 12.27 18.44
C ILE A 106 10.86 11.65 18.20
N MET A 107 10.58 11.28 16.95
CA MET A 107 9.45 10.39 16.65
C MET A 107 9.75 9.03 17.30
N ARG A 108 8.86 8.57 18.17
CA ARG A 108 8.94 7.23 18.77
C ARG A 108 8.59 6.20 17.70
N VAL A 109 9.55 5.92 16.84
CA VAL A 109 9.51 4.83 15.87
C VAL A 109 10.43 3.76 16.40
N ASP A 110 9.96 2.51 16.39
CA ASP A 110 10.80 1.37 16.69
C ASP A 110 11.81 1.18 15.53
N PRO A 111 13.11 1.42 15.76
CA PRO A 111 14.11 1.36 14.69
C PRO A 111 14.34 -0.07 14.20
N GLU A 112 14.09 -1.10 15.03
CA GLU A 112 14.24 -2.49 14.63
C GLU A 112 13.11 -2.89 13.68
N VAL A 113 11.87 -2.54 14.03
CA VAL A 113 10.69 -2.78 13.17
C VAL A 113 10.82 -1.99 11.86
N MET A 114 11.14 -0.70 11.94
CA MET A 114 11.29 0.12 10.73
C MET A 114 12.43 -0.36 9.83
N GLY A 115 13.57 -0.75 10.42
CA GLY A 115 14.71 -1.27 9.68
C GLY A 115 14.39 -2.59 8.96
N ARG A 116 13.72 -3.51 9.66
CA ARG A 116 13.23 -4.76 9.08
C ARG A 116 12.28 -4.50 7.92
N ASP A 117 11.26 -3.68 8.13
CA ASP A 117 10.21 -3.45 7.13
C ASP A 117 10.78 -2.76 5.87
N LEU A 118 11.66 -1.77 6.05
CA LEU A 118 12.37 -1.13 4.93
C LEU A 118 13.30 -2.09 4.20
N PHE A 119 14.02 -2.94 4.91
CA PHE A 119 14.91 -3.92 4.30
C PHE A 119 14.14 -4.93 3.44
N PHE A 120 13.07 -5.52 4.00
CA PHE A 120 12.19 -6.43 3.26
C PHE A 120 11.59 -5.73 2.04
N PHE A 121 11.07 -4.52 2.22
CA PHE A 121 10.49 -3.73 1.13
C PHE A 121 11.51 -3.48 0.02
N LEU A 122 12.71 -2.98 0.34
CA LEU A 122 13.75 -2.69 -0.65
C LEU A 122 14.19 -3.95 -1.40
N LEU A 123 14.34 -5.08 -0.71
CA LEU A 123 14.72 -6.35 -1.33
C LEU A 123 13.65 -6.82 -2.32
N VAL A 124 12.40 -6.96 -1.85
CA VAL A 124 11.26 -7.45 -2.66
C VAL A 124 10.99 -6.50 -3.83
N TYR A 125 11.02 -5.19 -3.59
CA TYR A 125 10.80 -4.18 -4.63
C TYR A 125 11.92 -4.18 -5.68
N SER A 126 13.19 -4.37 -5.26
CA SER A 126 14.30 -4.52 -6.20
C SER A 126 14.14 -5.74 -7.08
N VAL A 127 13.71 -6.88 -6.51
CA VAL A 127 13.41 -8.10 -7.30
C VAL A 127 12.26 -7.85 -8.28
N ALA A 128 11.21 -7.15 -7.86
CA ALA A 128 10.09 -6.79 -8.73
C ALA A 128 10.52 -5.89 -9.90
N ILE A 129 11.37 -4.89 -9.66
CA ILE A 129 11.93 -4.03 -10.73
C ILE A 129 12.80 -4.86 -11.67
N LEU A 130 13.68 -5.71 -11.14
CA LEU A 130 14.54 -6.57 -11.97
C LEU A 130 13.72 -7.54 -12.83
N ALA A 131 12.57 -8.01 -12.33
CA ALA A 131 11.65 -8.85 -13.09
C ALA A 131 11.12 -8.16 -14.36
N ALA A 132 11.02 -6.83 -14.37
CA ALA A 132 10.58 -6.06 -15.54
C ALA A 132 11.56 -6.16 -16.73
N PHE A 133 12.85 -6.44 -16.47
CA PHE A 133 13.86 -6.61 -17.52
C PHE A 133 13.95 -8.05 -18.04
N VAL A 134 13.27 -9.00 -17.39
CA VAL A 134 13.28 -10.41 -17.77
C VAL A 134 12.29 -10.66 -18.91
N ARG A 135 12.79 -11.10 -20.06
CA ARG A 135 11.95 -11.41 -21.24
C ARG A 135 11.28 -12.79 -21.16
N VAL A 136 11.93 -13.74 -20.50
CA VAL A 136 11.51 -15.14 -20.37
C VAL A 136 10.29 -15.24 -19.45
N TRP A 137 9.19 -15.84 -19.94
CA TRP A 137 7.92 -15.93 -19.19
C TRP A 137 8.04 -16.82 -17.96
N GLU A 138 8.72 -17.95 -18.10
CA GLU A 138 8.92 -18.96 -17.07
C GLU A 138 9.66 -18.37 -15.86
N ILE A 139 10.69 -17.57 -16.13
CA ILE A 139 11.46 -16.89 -15.07
C ILE A 139 10.58 -15.83 -14.39
N ARG A 140 9.78 -15.06 -15.15
CA ARG A 140 8.84 -14.09 -14.56
C ARG A 140 7.78 -14.77 -13.68
N ALA A 141 7.25 -15.91 -14.09
CA ALA A 141 6.28 -16.68 -13.30
C ALA A 141 6.89 -17.21 -11.99
N VAL A 142 8.13 -17.70 -12.04
CA VAL A 142 8.88 -18.14 -10.84
C VAL A 142 9.13 -16.96 -9.90
N ILE A 143 9.54 -15.80 -10.44
CA ILE A 143 9.74 -14.59 -9.63
C ILE A 143 8.42 -14.15 -8.98
N ALA A 144 7.33 -14.11 -9.74
CA ALA A 144 6.01 -13.75 -9.20
C ALA A 144 5.57 -14.67 -8.05
N GLY A 145 5.73 -15.99 -8.21
CA GLY A 145 5.48 -16.95 -7.13
C GLY A 145 6.39 -16.72 -5.92
N GLY A 146 7.67 -16.43 -6.16
CA GLY A 146 8.65 -16.09 -5.12
C GLY A 146 8.29 -14.82 -4.35
N LEU A 147 7.77 -13.78 -5.02
CA LEU A 147 7.33 -12.54 -4.39
C LEU A 147 6.13 -12.77 -3.46
N VAL A 148 5.17 -13.61 -3.87
CA VAL A 148 4.03 -13.99 -3.02
C VAL A 148 4.51 -14.74 -1.77
N ILE A 149 5.42 -15.70 -1.94
CA ILE A 149 6.01 -16.45 -0.82
C ILE A 149 6.77 -15.51 0.12
N ALA A 150 7.56 -14.57 -0.43
CA ALA A 150 8.30 -13.58 0.36
C ALA A 150 7.35 -12.69 1.19
N TYR A 151 6.21 -12.30 0.63
CA TYR A 151 5.18 -11.58 1.37
C TYR A 151 4.58 -12.42 2.51
N LEU A 152 4.26 -13.69 2.27
CA LEU A 152 3.76 -14.59 3.32
C LEU A 152 4.79 -14.78 4.45
N ILE A 153 6.07 -14.92 4.09
CA ILE A 153 7.18 -15.01 5.06
C ILE A 153 7.27 -13.73 5.89
N TYR A 154 7.21 -12.56 5.24
CA TYR A 154 7.21 -11.26 5.91
C TYR A 154 6.05 -11.15 6.91
N VAL A 155 4.82 -11.48 6.49
CA VAL A 155 3.64 -11.47 7.37
C VAL A 155 3.82 -12.39 8.57
N PHE A 156 4.35 -13.60 8.35
CA PHE A 156 4.61 -14.55 9.44
C PHE A 156 5.64 -14.02 10.45
N PHE A 157 6.72 -13.38 10.00
CA PHE A 157 7.71 -12.77 10.88
C PHE A 157 7.21 -11.51 11.59
N THR A 158 6.25 -10.80 11.01
CA THR A 158 5.68 -9.59 11.62
C THR A 158 4.62 -9.93 12.68
N LEU A 159 3.91 -11.06 12.54
CA LEU A 159 2.89 -11.50 13.48
C LEU A 159 3.44 -12.31 14.67
N ARG A 160 4.71 -12.71 14.64
CA ARG A 160 5.38 -13.49 15.68
C ARG A 160 6.30 -12.61 16.53
#